data_AF-A0A354NWT1-F1
#
_entry.id   AF-A0A354NWT1-F1
#
_cell.length_a   1.000
_cell.length_b   1.000
_cell.length_c   1.000
_cell.angle_alpha   90.00
_cell.angle_beta   90.00
_cell.angle_gamma   90.00
#
_symmetry.space_group_name_H-M   'P 1'
#
loop_
_entity.id
_entity.type
_entity.pdbx_description
1 polymer ?
#
loop_
_entity_poly.entity_id
_entity_poly.type
_entity_poly.pdbx_seq_one_letter_code
_entity_poly.pdbx_strand_id
1 'polypeptide(L)'
;MESNYDFISHLTGFCRVLREHGLLIGPLETSDAIRAVSMVDLMTEGRIYWTLRSLLVSRHEQLATFDVLFARFWNFQPLPRVKPPPNPSNKFGETRTTGRVPRALALPEEDHESKDTLIQLVRTGASGRHVTSETDLSVLDTQDMSELSRIASRIVRALASKPGRRRKRHRRKGTPDLRGAMRMSLTTGGDPVRLPRMRRVPKVPRLLVALDVSGSMDRYARLFLQLMFAVGQHTKRVEAFVFSTTVTRVTRELSSPSFSEALTRIGGAVTHWSGGTRIGESLADLNTNYDYLLNR
;
A
#
# COMPACT_ATOMS: atom_id res chain seq x y z
N MET A 1 -42.46 -4.26 -16.78
CA MET A 1 -41.13 -3.63 -16.72
C MET A 1 -40.22 -4.58 -15.96
N GLU A 2 -39.54 -5.47 -16.67
CA GLU A 2 -38.56 -6.36 -16.06
C GLU A 2 -37.32 -5.53 -15.72
N SER A 3 -37.20 -5.15 -14.45
CA SER A 3 -35.95 -4.60 -13.93
C SER A 3 -34.93 -5.73 -13.97
N ASN A 4 -34.03 -5.70 -14.95
CA ASN A 4 -32.92 -6.64 -15.05
C ASN A 4 -31.97 -6.37 -13.89
N TYR A 5 -32.26 -7.01 -12.77
CA TYR A 5 -31.59 -6.76 -11.50
C TYR A 5 -30.21 -7.42 -11.52
N ASP A 6 -29.17 -6.60 -11.68
CA ASP A 6 -27.80 -7.10 -11.68
C ASP A 6 -27.28 -7.27 -10.24
N PHE A 7 -27.20 -8.52 -9.80
CA PHE A 7 -26.64 -8.89 -8.51
C PHE A 7 -25.19 -8.42 -8.34
N ILE A 8 -24.40 -8.33 -9.42
CA ILE A 8 -23.02 -7.83 -9.38
C ILE A 8 -23.02 -6.34 -9.03
N SER A 9 -23.88 -5.55 -9.68
CA SER A 9 -24.10 -4.14 -9.34
C SER A 9 -24.59 -3.95 -7.89
N HIS A 10 -25.45 -4.84 -7.39
CA HIS A 10 -25.88 -4.80 -5.99
C HIS A 10 -24.76 -5.11 -5.01
N LEU A 11 -23.98 -6.16 -5.28
CA LEU A 11 -22.85 -6.59 -4.44
C LEU A 11 -21.72 -5.55 -4.42
N THR A 12 -21.41 -4.96 -5.58
CA THR A 12 -20.43 -3.86 -5.67
C THR A 12 -20.92 -2.61 -4.95
N GLY A 13 -22.22 -2.30 -5.04
CA GLY A 13 -22.88 -1.25 -4.26
C GLY A 13 -22.77 -1.48 -2.75
N PHE A 14 -22.99 -2.71 -2.29
CA PHE A 14 -22.80 -3.10 -0.90
C PHE A 14 -21.35 -2.93 -0.42
N CYS A 15 -20.37 -3.40 -1.21
CA CYS A 15 -18.94 -3.22 -0.91
C CYS A 15 -18.57 -1.73 -0.77
N ARG A 16 -19.14 -0.86 -1.60
CA ARG A 16 -18.96 0.59 -1.52
C ARG A 16 -19.52 1.17 -0.22
N VAL A 17 -20.73 0.77 0.17
CA VAL A 17 -21.36 1.25 1.42
C VAL A 17 -20.56 0.80 2.63
N LEU A 18 -20.10 -0.45 2.66
CA LEU A 18 -19.25 -0.94 3.74
C LEU A 18 -17.94 -0.12 3.85
N ARG A 19 -17.35 0.27 2.71
CA ARG A 19 -16.19 1.18 2.68
C ARG A 19 -16.52 2.56 3.25
N GLU A 20 -17.68 3.11 2.92
CA GLU A 20 -18.16 4.39 3.48
C GLU A 20 -18.34 4.34 5.01
N HIS A 21 -18.60 3.15 5.57
CA HIS A 21 -18.73 2.92 7.01
C HIS A 21 -17.42 2.47 7.68
N GLY A 22 -16.28 2.64 7.01
CA GLY A 22 -14.96 2.44 7.61
C GLY A 22 -14.42 1.00 7.52
N LEU A 23 -15.03 0.12 6.73
CA LEU A 23 -14.43 -1.17 6.40
C LEU A 23 -13.36 -0.98 5.32
N LEU A 24 -12.21 -1.63 5.49
CA LEU A 24 -11.08 -1.58 4.57
C LEU A 24 -11.31 -2.51 3.37
N ILE A 25 -12.27 -2.17 2.52
CA ILE A 25 -12.63 -2.97 1.35
C ILE A 25 -12.07 -2.28 0.11
N GLY A 26 -11.07 -2.85 -0.52
CA GLY A 26 -10.49 -2.39 -1.78
C GLY A 26 -11.11 -3.08 -3.01
N PRO A 27 -10.59 -2.78 -4.22
CA PRO A 27 -11.02 -3.44 -5.45
C PRO A 27 -10.75 -4.95 -5.46
N LEU A 28 -9.68 -5.40 -4.78
CA LEU A 28 -9.32 -6.81 -4.70
C LEU A 28 -10.35 -7.59 -3.88
N GLU A 29 -10.73 -7.07 -2.71
CA GLU A 29 -11.73 -7.68 -1.84
C GLU A 29 -13.11 -7.72 -2.50
N THR A 30 -13.44 -6.69 -3.29
CA THR A 30 -14.66 -6.69 -4.11
C THR A 30 -14.62 -7.76 -5.21
N SER A 31 -13.48 -7.94 -5.88
CA SER A 31 -13.30 -9.00 -6.88
C SER A 31 -13.37 -10.40 -6.25
N ASP A 32 -12.74 -10.58 -5.09
CA ASP A 32 -12.76 -11.83 -4.34
C ASP A 32 -14.16 -12.13 -3.81
N ALA A 33 -14.93 -11.12 -3.38
CA ALA A 33 -16.33 -11.27 -2.98
C ALA A 33 -17.20 -11.77 -4.15
N ILE A 34 -17.07 -11.18 -5.35
CA ILE A 34 -17.80 -11.61 -6.55
C ILE A 34 -17.46 -13.07 -6.87
N ARG A 35 -16.17 -13.41 -6.84
CA ARG A 35 -15.70 -14.79 -7.09
C ARG A 35 -16.22 -15.77 -6.04
N ALA A 36 -16.12 -15.44 -4.76
CA ALA A 36 -16.54 -16.31 -3.67
C ALA A 36 -18.06 -16.56 -3.69
N VAL A 37 -18.86 -15.52 -3.95
CA VAL A 37 -20.31 -15.65 -4.05
C VAL A 37 -20.74 -16.47 -5.27
N SER A 38 -19.97 -16.44 -6.37
CA SER A 38 -20.23 -17.31 -7.54
C SER A 38 -20.04 -18.81 -7.27
N MET A 39 -19.37 -19.18 -6.16
CA MET A 39 -19.10 -20.57 -5.77
C MET A 39 -20.10 -21.10 -4.72
N VAL A 40 -21.02 -20.26 -4.28
CA VAL A 40 -21.93 -20.53 -3.16
C VAL A 40 -23.37 -20.43 -3.65
N ASP A 41 -24.26 -21.26 -3.09
CA ASP A 41 -25.68 -21.20 -3.40
C ASP A 41 -26.29 -19.86 -2.98
N LEU A 42 -26.70 -19.08 -3.98
CA LEU A 42 -27.23 -17.73 -3.83
C LEU A 42 -28.60 -17.68 -3.13
N MET A 43 -29.30 -18.82 -3.04
CA MET A 43 -30.63 -18.92 -2.43
C MET A 43 -30.59 -19.07 -0.91
N THR A 44 -29.40 -19.28 -0.33
CA THR A 44 -29.24 -19.48 1.12
C THR A 44 -28.58 -18.25 1.75
N GLU A 45 -29.38 -17.42 2.42
CA GLU A 45 -28.92 -16.21 3.15
C GLU A 45 -27.69 -16.48 4.01
N GLY A 46 -27.76 -17.53 4.84
CA GLY A 46 -26.67 -17.87 5.75
C GLY A 46 -25.35 -18.15 5.04
N ARG A 47 -25.38 -18.76 3.85
CA ARG A 47 -24.14 -19.06 3.11
C ARG A 47 -23.50 -17.80 2.55
N ILE A 48 -24.29 -16.87 2.00
CA ILE A 48 -23.78 -15.58 1.53
C ILE A 48 -23.30 -14.74 2.72
N TYR A 49 -24.06 -14.71 3.80
CA TYR A 49 -23.70 -13.99 5.03
C TYR A 49 -22.32 -14.42 5.54
N TRP A 50 -22.11 -15.72 5.77
CA TRP A 50 -20.84 -16.21 6.30
C TRP A 50 -19.68 -16.01 5.32
N THR A 51 -19.93 -16.18 4.02
CA THR A 51 -18.93 -15.96 2.97
C THR A 51 -18.46 -14.51 2.98
N LEU A 52 -19.38 -13.55 2.87
CA LEU A 52 -19.05 -12.13 2.85
C LEU A 52 -18.47 -11.64 4.19
N ARG A 53 -19.00 -12.12 5.32
CA ARG A 53 -18.47 -11.78 6.65
C ARG A 53 -17.03 -12.23 6.82
N SER A 54 -16.71 -13.46 6.39
CA SER A 54 -15.35 -14.00 6.50
C SER A 54 -14.33 -13.27 5.62
N LEU A 55 -14.80 -12.67 4.53
CA LEU A 55 -13.96 -12.05 3.50
C LEU A 55 -13.80 -10.54 3.69
N LEU A 56 -14.88 -9.85 4.09
CA LEU A 56 -14.93 -8.38 4.14
C LEU A 56 -14.67 -7.81 5.54
N VAL A 57 -14.79 -8.62 6.60
CA VAL A 57 -14.61 -8.15 7.99
C VAL A 57 -13.25 -8.58 8.53
N SER A 58 -12.41 -7.59 8.85
CA SER A 58 -11.06 -7.82 9.38
C SER A 58 -10.93 -7.57 10.88
N ARG A 59 -11.85 -6.81 11.49
CA ARG A 59 -11.83 -6.45 12.92
C ARG A 59 -13.15 -6.81 13.59
N HIS A 60 -13.10 -7.19 14.87
CA HIS A 60 -14.30 -7.54 15.65
C HIS A 60 -15.31 -6.38 15.74
N GLU A 61 -14.81 -5.14 15.87
CA GLU A 61 -15.63 -3.92 15.96
C GLU A 61 -16.50 -3.68 14.71
N GLN A 62 -16.10 -4.21 13.55
CA GLN A 62 -16.79 -4.03 12.28
C GLN A 62 -17.99 -4.98 12.11
N LEU A 63 -18.13 -5.99 12.98
CA LEU A 63 -19.18 -7.00 12.89
C LEU A 63 -20.57 -6.39 13.03
N ALA A 64 -20.78 -5.53 14.04
CA ALA A 64 -22.07 -4.91 14.27
C ALA A 64 -22.52 -4.04 13.09
N THR A 65 -21.59 -3.29 12.49
CA THR A 65 -21.86 -2.47 11.30
C THR A 65 -22.15 -3.34 10.07
N PHE A 66 -21.39 -4.42 9.88
CA PHE A 66 -21.60 -5.37 8.80
C PHE A 66 -22.97 -6.04 8.90
N ASP A 67 -23.37 -6.51 10.09
CA ASP A 67 -24.62 -7.24 10.30
C ASP A 67 -25.85 -6.38 9.96
N VAL A 68 -25.85 -5.11 10.39
CA VAL A 68 -26.92 -4.16 10.08
C VAL A 68 -27.01 -3.86 8.58
N LEU A 69 -25.86 -3.66 7.92
CA LEU A 69 -25.82 -3.35 6.50
C LEU A 69 -26.13 -4.58 5.64
N PHE A 70 -25.71 -5.77 6.06
CA PHE A 70 -26.02 -7.02 5.39
C PHE A 70 -27.52 -7.31 5.40
N ALA A 71 -28.18 -7.14 6.56
CA ALA A 71 -29.63 -7.33 6.66
C ALA A 71 -30.39 -6.42 5.68
N ARG A 72 -29.92 -5.18 5.48
CA ARG A 72 -30.49 -4.26 4.49
C ARG A 72 -30.18 -4.69 3.06
N PHE A 73 -28.95 -5.10 2.79
CA PHE A 73 -28.52 -5.62 1.49
C PHE A 73 -29.35 -6.83 1.06
N TRP A 74 -29.55 -7.79 1.96
CA TRP A 74 -30.30 -9.02 1.71
C TRP A 74 -31.79 -8.75 1.46
N ASN A 75 -32.38 -7.85 2.24
CA ASN A 75 -33.79 -7.46 2.10
C ASN A 75 -34.03 -6.41 0.99
N PHE A 76 -33.03 -6.15 0.15
CA PHE A 76 -33.10 -5.16 -0.94
C PHE A 76 -33.53 -3.76 -0.47
N GLN A 77 -33.21 -3.41 0.78
CA GLN A 77 -33.54 -2.13 1.37
C GLN A 77 -32.50 -1.06 0.98
N PRO A 78 -32.91 0.23 0.95
CA PRO A 78 -31.96 1.32 0.75
C PRO A 78 -30.85 1.29 1.79
N LEU A 79 -29.61 1.16 1.31
CA LEU A 79 -28.43 1.22 2.15
C LEU A 79 -28.14 2.69 2.52
N PRO A 80 -27.95 3.00 3.82
CA PRO A 80 -27.59 4.35 4.23
C PRO A 80 -26.25 4.69 3.60
N ARG A 81 -26.17 5.84 2.92
CA ARG A 81 -24.91 6.34 2.36
C ARG A 81 -24.40 7.44 3.28
N VAL A 82 -23.19 7.26 3.78
CA VAL A 82 -22.48 8.30 4.52
C VAL A 82 -21.57 8.97 3.51
N LYS A 83 -21.61 10.30 3.41
CA LYS A 83 -20.60 11.01 2.61
C LYS A 83 -19.24 10.61 3.19
N PRO A 84 -18.37 9.92 2.44
CA PRO A 84 -17.07 9.59 2.96
C PRO A 84 -16.38 10.91 3.35
N PRO A 85 -15.56 10.94 4.42
CA PRO A 85 -14.60 12.02 4.56
C PRO A 85 -13.84 12.13 3.22
N PRO A 86 -13.62 13.34 2.69
CA PRO A 86 -13.11 13.50 1.33
C PRO A 86 -11.80 12.74 1.19
N ASN A 87 -11.88 11.58 0.54
CA ASN A 87 -10.72 10.78 0.26
C ASN A 87 -10.02 11.46 -0.93
N PRO A 88 -8.74 11.86 -0.83
CA PRO A 88 -8.09 12.70 -1.84
C PRO A 88 -7.83 12.01 -3.19
N SER A 89 -8.35 10.79 -3.43
CA SER A 89 -7.92 9.93 -4.53
C SER A 89 -8.92 9.72 -5.67
N ASN A 90 -10.09 10.36 -5.69
CA ASN A 90 -11.04 10.26 -6.83
C ASN A 90 -11.39 11.64 -7.40
N LYS A 91 -10.57 12.15 -8.31
CA LYS A 91 -10.93 13.20 -9.28
C LYS A 91 -10.41 12.86 -10.68
N PHE A 92 -10.82 11.71 -11.19
CA PHE A 92 -10.78 11.43 -12.63
C PHE A 92 -12.20 11.11 -13.09
N GLY A 93 -12.72 11.99 -13.95
CA GLY A 93 -13.94 11.76 -14.72
C GLY A 93 -15.20 12.42 -14.16
N GLU A 94 -15.37 13.72 -14.43
CA GLU A 94 -16.61 14.20 -15.08
C GLU A 94 -16.41 15.65 -15.54
N THR A 95 -16.71 15.87 -16.82
CA THR A 95 -16.56 17.14 -17.51
C THR A 95 -17.95 17.71 -17.76
N ARG A 96 -18.07 19.04 -17.58
CA ARG A 96 -19.18 19.94 -17.97
C ARG A 96 -20.38 19.92 -16.98
N THR A 97 -20.96 21.02 -16.52
CA THR A 97 -21.22 22.36 -17.12
C THR A 97 -21.51 23.42 -16.03
N THR A 98 -21.11 24.66 -16.31
CA THR A 98 -21.75 25.96 -15.96
C THR A 98 -22.05 26.33 -14.50
N GLY A 99 -21.57 27.53 -14.10
CA GLY A 99 -22.44 28.47 -13.38
C GLY A 99 -21.91 29.06 -12.06
N ARG A 100 -21.45 30.32 -12.17
CA ARG A 100 -21.64 31.44 -11.23
C ARG A 100 -20.99 31.41 -9.83
N VAL A 101 -20.10 32.38 -9.65
CA VAL A 101 -19.64 32.97 -8.36
C VAL A 101 -20.83 33.62 -7.63
N PRO A 102 -20.84 33.65 -6.28
CA PRO A 102 -20.50 34.93 -5.62
C PRO A 102 -19.72 34.82 -4.27
N ARG A 103 -18.69 35.66 -4.19
CA ARG A 103 -18.32 36.66 -3.15
C ARG A 103 -18.74 36.47 -1.67
N ALA A 104 -17.69 36.35 -0.83
CA ALA A 104 -17.39 36.97 0.48
C ALA A 104 -18.40 36.91 1.66
N LEU A 105 -17.90 36.57 2.87
CA LEU A 105 -17.99 37.39 4.10
C LEU A 105 -17.35 36.71 5.34
N ALA A 106 -16.47 37.47 6.00
CA ALA A 106 -16.19 37.64 7.44
C ALA A 106 -15.94 36.45 8.41
N LEU A 107 -14.82 36.61 9.15
CA LEU A 107 -14.39 36.03 10.45
C LEU A 107 -15.25 36.60 11.62
N PRO A 108 -15.15 36.21 12.94
CA PRO A 108 -13.93 35.76 13.66
C PRO A 108 -14.04 34.84 14.94
N GLU A 109 -12.85 34.56 15.52
CA GLU A 109 -12.43 34.29 16.93
C GLU A 109 -12.81 32.96 17.65
N GLU A 110 -11.80 32.13 18.01
CA GLU A 110 -11.13 31.92 19.35
C GLU A 110 -11.79 30.73 20.08
N ASP A 111 -11.17 29.75 20.75
CA ASP A 111 -9.86 29.47 21.33
C ASP A 111 -9.65 27.93 21.37
N HIS A 112 -8.40 27.45 21.33
CA HIS A 112 -7.88 26.43 22.27
C HIS A 112 -6.43 26.01 21.91
N GLU A 113 -5.59 26.06 22.94
CA GLU A 113 -4.16 25.74 22.99
C GLU A 113 -3.73 24.40 22.38
N SER A 114 -2.69 24.48 21.55
CA SER A 114 -1.45 23.70 21.64
C SER A 114 -1.51 22.17 21.73
N LYS A 115 -1.44 21.50 20.56
CA LYS A 115 -0.29 20.68 20.08
C LYS A 115 -0.77 19.75 18.95
N ASP A 116 -0.50 20.14 17.71
CA ASP A 116 -0.07 19.23 16.64
C ASP A 116 0.39 20.07 15.44
N THR A 117 1.67 20.41 15.50
CA THR A 117 2.40 21.02 14.40
C THR A 117 2.66 19.92 13.36
N LEU A 118 1.95 19.95 12.24
CA LEU A 118 2.48 19.79 10.87
C LEU A 118 1.32 19.61 9.88
N ILE A 119 1.45 20.30 8.73
CA ILE A 119 0.60 20.27 7.54
C ILE A 119 -0.54 21.32 7.53
N GLN A 120 -0.15 22.58 7.46
CA GLN A 120 -0.96 23.59 6.79
C GLN A 120 -0.05 24.55 6.02
N LEU A 121 0.41 24.14 4.84
CA LEU A 121 0.99 25.07 3.87
C LEU A 121 0.52 24.73 2.46
N VAL A 122 0.08 25.79 1.77
CA VAL A 122 -0.33 25.85 0.36
C VAL A 122 -1.76 25.38 0.06
N ARG A 123 -2.72 26.09 0.67
CA ARG A 123 -4.05 26.34 0.12
C ARG A 123 -4.04 27.69 -0.61
N THR A 124 -3.37 27.79 -1.75
CA THR A 124 -3.45 28.98 -2.62
C THR A 124 -3.39 28.60 -4.10
N GLY A 125 -4.48 28.91 -4.81
CA GLY A 125 -4.52 29.28 -6.23
C GLY A 125 -3.99 28.30 -7.27
N ALA A 126 -4.84 27.40 -7.76
CA ALA A 126 -4.68 26.80 -9.08
C ALA A 126 -5.39 27.69 -10.12
N SER A 127 -4.61 28.50 -10.85
CA SER A 127 -5.04 29.06 -12.14
C SER A 127 -4.13 28.49 -13.22
N GLY A 128 -4.75 27.91 -14.25
CA GLY A 128 -4.08 27.21 -15.32
C GLY A 128 -3.15 28.11 -16.12
N ARG A 129 -1.86 27.77 -16.10
CA ARG A 129 -0.89 28.00 -17.17
C ARG A 129 0.06 26.81 -17.12
N HIS A 130 0.43 26.31 -18.29
CA HIS A 130 1.57 25.41 -18.43
C HIS A 130 2.73 25.93 -17.59
N VAL A 131 3.08 25.19 -16.54
CA VAL A 131 4.28 25.45 -15.75
C VAL A 131 5.38 24.60 -16.38
N THR A 132 5.90 25.08 -17.50
CA THR A 132 7.32 24.92 -17.78
C THR A 132 8.05 25.84 -16.80
N SER A 133 8.37 25.30 -15.62
CA SER A 133 9.41 25.84 -14.74
C SER A 133 10.12 24.62 -14.17
N GLU A 134 11.44 24.47 -14.21
CA GLU A 134 12.38 25.35 -13.48
C GLU A 134 11.77 25.88 -12.18
N THR A 135 11.05 25.04 -11.45
CA THR A 135 10.50 25.40 -10.15
C THR A 135 11.52 25.01 -9.08
N ASP A 136 12.27 26.01 -8.63
CA ASP A 136 12.86 26.16 -7.30
C ASP A 136 12.78 24.89 -6.41
N LEU A 137 13.81 24.05 -6.51
CA LEU A 137 13.97 22.82 -5.73
C LEU A 137 14.90 23.01 -4.52
N SER A 138 15.34 24.24 -4.23
CA SER A 138 16.58 24.51 -3.49
C SER A 138 16.46 24.62 -1.98
N VAL A 139 15.28 24.67 -1.35
CA VAL A 139 15.25 24.91 0.11
C VAL A 139 14.15 24.11 0.81
N LEU A 140 14.45 22.90 1.27
CA LEU A 140 13.77 22.28 2.42
C LEU A 140 14.77 21.49 3.25
N ASP A 141 14.49 21.41 4.54
CA ASP A 141 15.41 21.61 5.65
C ASP A 141 16.27 20.38 5.98
N THR A 142 17.49 20.60 6.48
CA THR A 142 18.39 19.53 6.93
C THR A 142 17.78 18.69 8.07
N GLN A 143 16.86 19.27 8.84
CA GLN A 143 16.08 18.58 9.88
C GLN A 143 15.19 17.45 9.31
N ASP A 144 14.51 17.67 8.18
CA ASP A 144 13.60 16.69 7.58
C ASP A 144 14.34 15.41 7.15
N MET A 145 15.58 15.56 6.66
CA MET A 145 16.41 14.43 6.27
C MET A 145 16.87 13.59 7.47
N SER A 146 17.08 14.21 8.63
CA SER A 146 17.45 13.49 9.86
C SER A 146 16.30 12.62 10.37
N GLU A 147 15.06 13.11 10.31
CA GLU A 147 13.86 12.37 10.68
C GLU A 147 13.59 11.22 9.71
N LEU A 148 13.68 11.49 8.40
CA LEU A 148 13.55 10.46 7.37
C LEU A 148 14.61 9.37 7.53
N SER A 149 15.84 9.73 7.86
CA SER A 149 16.91 8.76 8.16
C SER A 149 16.57 7.91 9.40
N ARG A 150 15.97 8.50 10.44
CA ARG A 150 15.52 7.78 11.63
C ARG A 150 14.39 6.80 11.31
N ILE A 151 13.41 7.22 10.51
CA ILE A 151 12.30 6.38 10.04
C ILE A 151 12.85 5.23 9.17
N ALA A 152 13.73 5.53 8.23
CA ALA A 152 14.38 4.54 7.38
C ALA A 152 15.14 3.50 8.22
N SER A 153 15.91 3.94 9.22
CA SER A 153 16.62 3.03 10.13
C SER A 153 15.64 2.11 10.90
N ARG A 154 14.51 2.64 11.37
CA ARG A 154 13.47 1.84 12.03
C ARG A 154 12.86 0.80 11.09
N ILE A 155 12.55 1.17 9.85
CA ILE A 155 12.03 0.26 8.83
C ILE A 155 13.05 -0.87 8.57
N VAL A 156 14.31 -0.52 8.32
CA VAL A 156 15.38 -1.49 8.05
C VAL A 156 15.59 -2.44 9.23
N ARG A 157 15.61 -1.92 10.47
CA ARG A 157 15.74 -2.75 11.69
C ARG A 157 14.55 -3.68 11.89
N ALA A 158 13.33 -3.17 11.71
CA ALA A 158 12.11 -3.98 11.82
C ALA A 158 12.15 -5.14 10.81
N LEU A 159 12.58 -4.88 9.58
CA LEU A 159 12.72 -5.90 8.54
C LEU A 159 13.86 -6.88 8.82
N ALA A 160 15.00 -6.42 9.35
CA ALA A 160 16.13 -7.26 9.72
C ALA A 160 15.81 -8.26 10.84
N SER A 161 14.91 -7.89 11.75
CA SER A 161 14.51 -8.72 12.89
C SER A 161 13.54 -9.86 12.53
N LYS A 162 12.97 -9.86 11.31
CA LYS A 162 12.00 -10.88 10.90
C LYS A 162 12.64 -12.27 10.78
N PRO A 163 12.02 -13.33 11.33
CA PRO A 163 12.50 -14.69 11.15
C PRO A 163 12.47 -15.09 9.68
N GLY A 164 13.62 -15.48 9.12
CA GLY A 164 13.70 -15.98 7.75
C GLY A 164 13.05 -17.36 7.59
N ARG A 165 12.92 -17.82 6.33
CA ARG A 165 12.38 -19.16 6.02
C ARG A 165 13.34 -20.30 6.40
N ARG A 166 14.65 -20.07 6.29
CA ARG A 166 15.70 -21.08 6.57
C ARG A 166 15.71 -21.45 8.05
N ARG A 167 15.68 -22.75 8.34
CA ARG A 167 15.90 -23.29 9.69
C ARG A 167 17.35 -23.74 9.85
N LYS A 168 17.92 -23.54 11.03
CA LYS A 168 19.20 -24.13 11.45
C LYS A 168 19.02 -24.86 12.77
N ARG A 169 19.87 -25.85 13.01
CA ARG A 169 19.95 -26.54 14.30
C ARG A 169 20.25 -25.53 15.40
N HIS A 170 19.61 -25.71 16.53
CA HIS A 170 19.74 -24.83 17.67
C HIS A 170 19.72 -25.67 18.96
N ARG A 171 20.60 -25.33 19.90
CA ARG A 171 20.88 -26.19 21.08
C ARG A 171 19.69 -26.33 22.03
N ARG A 172 18.86 -25.29 22.20
CA ARG A 172 17.81 -25.23 23.25
C ARG A 172 16.41 -24.86 22.73
N LYS A 173 16.31 -23.83 21.89
CA LYS A 173 15.07 -23.29 21.33
C LYS A 173 14.74 -23.87 19.94
N GLY A 174 13.48 -23.80 19.54
CA GLY A 174 13.00 -24.17 18.21
C GLY A 174 12.09 -25.40 18.22
N THR A 175 11.59 -25.78 17.04
CA THR A 175 10.75 -26.96 16.86
C THR A 175 11.62 -28.22 16.80
N PRO A 176 11.16 -29.37 17.28
CA PRO A 176 11.85 -30.65 17.09
C PRO A 176 12.14 -30.94 15.60
N ASP A 177 13.34 -31.40 15.30
CA ASP A 177 13.76 -31.92 14.00
C ASP A 177 13.58 -33.44 14.00
N LEU A 178 12.35 -33.91 13.77
CA LEU A 178 12.01 -35.33 13.81
C LEU A 178 12.82 -36.15 12.80
N ARG A 179 13.01 -35.61 11.58
CA ARG A 179 13.84 -36.24 10.54
C ARG A 179 15.30 -36.36 11.00
N GLY A 180 15.85 -35.31 11.62
CA GLY A 180 17.18 -35.32 12.20
C GLY A 180 17.31 -36.29 13.37
N ALA A 181 16.28 -36.41 14.21
CA ALA A 181 16.23 -37.33 15.35
C ALA A 181 16.24 -38.79 14.86
N MET A 182 15.37 -39.14 13.91
CA MET A 182 15.31 -40.48 13.32
C MET A 182 16.62 -40.86 12.60
N ARG A 183 17.26 -39.92 11.89
CA ARG A 183 18.57 -40.18 11.28
C ARG A 183 19.66 -40.42 12.32
N MET A 184 19.60 -39.75 13.46
CA MET A 184 20.55 -39.94 14.57
C MET A 184 20.26 -41.21 15.38
N SER A 185 19.01 -41.67 15.45
CA SER A 185 18.65 -42.88 16.20
C SER A 185 19.19 -44.17 15.58
N LEU A 186 19.55 -44.15 14.29
CA LEU A 186 20.20 -45.29 13.61
C LEU A 186 21.49 -45.73 14.32
N THR A 187 22.24 -44.80 14.93
CA THR A 187 23.45 -45.13 15.70
C THR A 187 23.16 -45.69 17.10
N THR A 188 21.93 -45.53 17.59
CA THR A 188 21.45 -46.01 18.90
C THR A 188 20.41 -47.12 18.76
N GLY A 189 20.53 -47.97 17.74
CA GLY A 189 19.67 -49.14 17.56
C GLY A 189 18.20 -48.79 17.27
N GLY A 190 17.93 -47.58 16.76
CA GLY A 190 16.59 -47.11 16.43
C GLY A 190 15.94 -46.24 17.50
N ASP A 191 16.49 -46.19 18.71
CA ASP A 191 15.94 -45.36 19.80
C ASP A 191 16.39 -43.89 19.68
N PRO A 192 15.45 -42.92 19.54
CA PRO A 192 15.77 -41.50 19.44
C PRO A 192 16.13 -40.87 20.80
N VAL A 193 17.32 -41.22 21.33
CA VAL A 193 17.88 -40.68 22.59
C VAL A 193 18.12 -39.16 22.54
N ARG A 194 18.31 -38.59 21.34
CA ARG A 194 18.53 -37.15 21.14
C ARG A 194 17.48 -36.55 20.21
N LEU A 195 16.80 -35.52 20.70
CA LEU A 195 15.84 -34.72 19.93
C LEU A 195 16.44 -33.36 19.53
N PRO A 196 17.16 -33.25 18.40
CA PRO A 196 17.68 -31.98 17.92
C PRO A 196 16.53 -30.99 17.68
N ARG A 197 16.79 -29.71 17.97
CA ARG A 197 15.83 -28.62 17.71
C ARG A 197 16.30 -27.73 16.57
N MET A 198 15.34 -27.19 15.85
CA MET A 198 15.54 -26.29 14.71
C MET A 198 14.81 -24.99 14.92
N ARG A 199 15.50 -23.87 14.67
CA ARG A 199 14.92 -22.53 14.73
C ARG A 199 15.08 -21.82 13.39
N ARG A 200 14.10 -21.01 13.02
CA ARG A 200 14.21 -20.07 11.90
C ARG A 200 15.31 -19.04 12.21
N VAL A 201 16.22 -18.85 11.26
CA VAL A 201 17.30 -17.87 11.38
C VAL A 201 16.80 -16.53 10.84
N PRO A 202 16.98 -15.41 11.56
CA PRO A 202 16.68 -14.08 11.03
C PRO A 202 17.45 -13.86 9.73
N LYS A 203 16.78 -13.33 8.71
CA LYS A 203 17.42 -12.94 7.45
C LYS A 203 16.85 -11.60 7.06
N VAL A 204 17.72 -10.60 6.90
CA VAL A 204 17.33 -9.30 6.36
C VAL A 204 16.77 -9.53 4.94
N PRO A 205 15.48 -9.23 4.69
CA PRO A 205 14.88 -9.40 3.37
C PRO A 205 15.55 -8.46 2.36
N ARG A 206 15.51 -8.85 1.09
CA ARG A 206 15.82 -7.93 -0.01
C ARG A 206 14.57 -7.10 -0.25
N LEU A 207 14.72 -5.78 -0.30
CA LEU A 207 13.64 -4.84 -0.54
C LEU A 207 13.65 -4.51 -2.03
N LEU A 208 12.50 -4.64 -2.66
CA LEU A 208 12.27 -4.06 -3.97
C LEU A 208 11.18 -3.01 -3.80
N VAL A 209 11.48 -1.78 -4.20
CA VAL A 209 10.58 -0.64 -4.08
C VAL A 209 10.35 -0.10 -5.48
N ALA A 210 9.08 -0.01 -5.88
CA ALA A 210 8.66 0.60 -7.12
C ALA A 210 7.81 1.83 -6.79
N LEU A 211 8.20 3.00 -7.28
CA LEU A 211 7.56 4.27 -7.01
C LEU A 211 6.90 4.85 -8.27
N ASP A 212 5.65 5.27 -8.13
CA ASP A 212 4.92 6.00 -9.17
C ASP A 212 5.37 7.47 -9.20
N VAL A 213 5.81 7.95 -10.38
CA VAL A 213 6.18 9.36 -10.66
C VAL A 213 5.31 10.00 -11.74
N SER A 214 4.09 9.49 -11.91
CA SER A 214 3.07 10.14 -12.73
C SER A 214 2.64 11.49 -12.14
N GLY A 215 2.02 12.33 -12.96
CA GLY A 215 1.71 13.72 -12.57
C GLY A 215 0.77 13.84 -11.36
N SER A 216 -0.04 12.82 -11.09
CA SER A 216 -0.87 12.77 -9.87
C SER A 216 -0.05 12.57 -8.59
N MET A 217 1.14 11.97 -8.71
CA MET A 217 2.04 11.65 -7.61
C MET A 217 3.11 12.72 -7.38
N ASP A 218 3.26 13.74 -8.23
CA ASP A 218 4.34 14.74 -8.15
C ASP A 218 4.55 15.34 -6.75
N ARG A 219 3.45 15.68 -6.04
CA ARG A 219 3.53 16.26 -4.67
C ARG A 219 4.11 15.29 -3.64
N TYR A 220 3.93 13.99 -3.83
CA TYR A 220 4.32 12.95 -2.90
C TYR A 220 5.59 12.20 -3.34
N ALA A 221 5.85 12.15 -4.65
CA ALA A 221 6.96 11.44 -5.27
C ALA A 221 8.30 11.89 -4.68
N ARG A 222 8.49 13.20 -4.43
CA ARG A 222 9.71 13.73 -3.81
C ARG A 222 9.95 13.15 -2.41
N LEU A 223 8.92 13.14 -1.56
CA LEU A 223 9.02 12.62 -0.19
C LEU A 223 9.32 11.12 -0.18
N PHE A 224 8.68 10.36 -1.07
CA PHE A 224 8.98 8.93 -1.21
C PHE A 224 10.38 8.67 -1.76
N LEU A 225 10.87 9.48 -2.71
CA LEU A 225 12.25 9.40 -3.19
C LEU A 225 13.25 9.71 -2.08
N GLN A 226 12.97 10.69 -1.21
CA GLN A 226 13.82 10.98 -0.04
C GLN A 226 13.84 9.80 0.93
N LEU A 227 12.69 9.20 1.21
CA LEU A 227 12.62 8.00 2.05
C LEU A 227 13.39 6.83 1.42
N MET A 228 13.26 6.62 0.10
CA MET A 228 14.00 5.59 -0.63
C MET A 228 15.50 5.84 -0.60
N PHE A 229 15.94 7.08 -0.78
CA PHE A 229 17.33 7.50 -0.64
C PHE A 229 17.83 7.17 0.78
N ALA A 230 17.11 7.61 1.82
CA ALA A 230 17.47 7.35 3.20
C ALA A 230 17.56 5.83 3.51
N VAL A 231 16.60 5.03 3.01
CA VAL A 231 16.62 3.57 3.14
C VAL A 231 17.83 2.95 2.43
N GLY A 232 18.21 3.45 1.24
CA GLY A 232 19.39 3.03 0.49
C GLY A 232 20.70 3.26 1.25
N GLN A 233 20.79 4.33 2.05
CA GLN A 233 21.96 4.60 2.90
C GLN A 233 22.11 3.61 4.06
N HIS A 234 20.99 3.05 4.56
CA HIS A 234 21.01 2.11 5.70
C HIS A 234 21.14 0.64 5.29
N THR A 235 20.90 0.28 4.02
CA THR A 235 21.03 -1.11 3.56
C THR A 235 21.32 -1.23 2.06
N LYS A 236 22.30 -2.07 1.71
CA LYS A 236 22.64 -2.42 0.33
C LYS A 236 21.69 -3.45 -0.30
N ARG A 237 20.67 -3.91 0.44
CA ARG A 237 19.70 -4.91 -0.02
C ARG A 237 18.40 -4.27 -0.52
N VAL A 238 18.49 -3.10 -1.13
CA VAL A 238 17.36 -2.37 -1.70
C VAL A 238 17.57 -2.25 -3.20
N GLU A 239 16.55 -2.61 -3.95
CA GLU A 239 16.41 -2.34 -5.37
C GLU A 239 15.27 -1.34 -5.52
N ALA A 240 15.56 -0.22 -6.15
CA ALA A 240 14.65 0.89 -6.34
C ALA A 240 14.33 1.08 -7.82
N PHE A 241 13.04 1.21 -8.10
CA PHE A 241 12.46 1.43 -9.40
C PHE A 241 11.52 2.62 -9.33
N VAL A 242 11.49 3.36 -10.43
CA VAL A 242 10.57 4.47 -10.65
C VAL A 242 9.79 4.15 -11.92
N PHE A 243 8.47 4.36 -11.90
CA PHE A 243 7.63 4.10 -13.06
C PHE A 243 6.62 5.23 -13.30
N SER A 244 6.33 5.46 -14.58
CA SER A 244 5.22 6.29 -15.05
C SER A 244 4.57 5.61 -16.26
N THR A 245 5.06 5.89 -17.46
CA THR A 245 4.76 5.16 -18.70
C THR A 245 5.74 4.02 -18.95
N THR A 246 6.94 4.11 -18.39
CA THR A 246 8.01 3.09 -18.45
C THR A 246 8.58 2.88 -17.06
N VAL A 247 9.20 1.72 -16.81
CA VAL A 247 9.88 1.42 -15.55
C VAL A 247 11.39 1.59 -15.70
N THR A 248 11.99 2.35 -14.78
CA THR A 248 13.43 2.60 -14.76
C THR A 248 14.00 2.20 -13.40
N ARG A 249 15.08 1.41 -13.41
CA ARG A 249 15.82 1.09 -12.19
C ARG A 249 16.69 2.27 -11.79
N VAL A 250 16.46 2.84 -10.60
CA VAL A 250 17.14 4.05 -10.08
C VAL A 250 18.04 3.78 -8.88
N THR A 251 18.41 2.52 -8.67
CA THR A 251 19.14 2.09 -7.46
C THR A 251 20.54 2.69 -7.37
N ARG A 252 21.20 2.87 -8.52
CA ARG A 252 22.56 3.42 -8.58
C ARG A 252 22.55 4.93 -8.33
N GLU A 253 21.53 5.58 -8.86
CA GLU A 253 21.28 7.01 -8.79
C GLU A 253 20.97 7.42 -7.35
N LEU A 254 20.15 6.62 -6.64
CA LEU A 254 19.86 6.80 -5.21
C LEU A 254 21.02 6.49 -4.28
N SER A 255 22.10 5.86 -4.77
CA SER A 255 23.31 5.61 -3.98
C SER A 255 24.29 6.79 -3.98
N SER A 256 23.89 7.94 -4.55
CA SER A 256 24.72 9.15 -4.61
C SER A 256 24.99 9.75 -3.22
N PRO A 257 26.07 10.53 -3.04
CA PRO A 257 26.42 11.16 -1.75
C PRO A 257 25.34 12.11 -1.21
N SER A 258 24.64 12.83 -2.10
CA SER A 258 23.60 13.78 -1.74
C SER A 258 22.27 13.46 -2.42
N PHE A 259 21.18 13.82 -1.76
CA PHE A 259 19.84 13.65 -2.33
C PHE A 259 19.63 14.53 -3.56
N SER A 260 20.15 15.76 -3.56
CA SER A 260 20.06 16.68 -4.70
C SER A 260 20.71 16.08 -5.95
N GLU A 261 21.91 15.50 -5.80
CA GLU A 261 22.60 14.81 -6.89
C GLU A 261 21.85 13.56 -7.35
N ALA A 262 21.27 12.79 -6.43
CA ALA A 262 20.43 11.65 -6.77
C ALA A 262 19.23 12.08 -7.62
N LEU A 263 18.56 13.18 -7.27
CA LEU A 263 17.45 13.72 -8.06
C LEU A 263 17.89 14.18 -9.44
N THR A 264 19.01 14.90 -9.55
CA THR A 264 19.54 15.33 -10.87
C THR A 264 19.80 14.13 -11.77
N ARG A 265 20.40 13.06 -11.23
CA ARG A 265 20.66 11.82 -11.98
C ARG A 265 19.38 11.09 -12.36
N ILE A 266 18.39 11.03 -11.46
CA ILE A 266 17.08 10.42 -11.75
C ILE A 266 16.33 11.21 -12.82
N GLY A 267 16.33 12.55 -12.72
CA GLY A 267 15.70 13.43 -13.72
C GLY A 267 16.33 13.29 -15.11
N GLY A 268 17.64 13.07 -15.19
CA GLY A 268 18.32 12.77 -16.45
C GLY A 268 18.06 11.36 -16.98
N ALA A 269 17.77 10.39 -16.11
CA ALA A 269 17.51 8.99 -16.48
C ALA A 269 16.04 8.72 -16.85
N VAL A 270 15.09 9.51 -16.32
CA VAL A 270 13.65 9.31 -16.51
C VAL A 270 13.12 10.26 -17.58
N THR A 271 12.87 9.72 -18.79
CA THR A 271 12.42 10.50 -19.96
C THR A 271 10.97 10.98 -19.89
N HIS A 272 10.12 10.33 -19.08
CA HIS A 272 8.67 10.59 -19.04
C HIS A 272 8.17 10.95 -17.63
N TRP A 273 8.74 12.00 -17.04
CA TRP A 273 8.21 12.56 -15.81
C TRP A 273 6.81 13.15 -16.05
N SER A 274 5.84 12.85 -15.18
CA SER A 274 4.46 13.37 -15.20
C SER A 274 3.54 13.11 -16.42
N GLY A 275 3.98 12.40 -17.46
CA GLY A 275 3.22 12.27 -18.72
C GLY A 275 1.99 11.34 -18.70
N GLY A 276 1.91 10.40 -17.76
CA GLY A 276 0.82 9.43 -17.63
C GLY A 276 1.21 8.20 -16.80
N THR A 277 0.29 7.25 -16.64
CA THR A 277 0.49 6.05 -15.79
C THR A 277 0.13 4.78 -16.57
N ARG A 278 1.11 3.92 -16.84
CA ARG A 278 0.92 2.59 -17.43
C ARG A 278 1.45 1.51 -16.48
N ILE A 279 0.76 1.33 -15.36
CA ILE A 279 1.15 0.38 -14.30
C ILE A 279 1.24 -1.06 -14.83
N GLY A 280 0.27 -1.51 -15.63
CA GLY A 280 0.24 -2.88 -16.15
C GLY A 280 1.47 -3.20 -17.00
N GLU A 281 1.77 -2.36 -17.99
CA GLU A 281 2.95 -2.50 -18.84
C GLU A 281 4.24 -2.38 -18.02
N SER A 282 4.32 -1.41 -17.10
CA SER A 282 5.50 -1.21 -16.25
C SER A 282 5.79 -2.39 -15.32
N LEU A 283 4.75 -3.02 -14.75
CA LEU A 283 4.89 -4.21 -13.91
C LEU A 283 5.24 -5.46 -14.73
N ALA A 284 4.65 -5.60 -15.92
CA ALA A 284 5.01 -6.68 -16.84
C ALA A 284 6.47 -6.57 -17.29
N ASP A 285 6.92 -5.36 -17.60
CA ASP A 285 8.31 -5.05 -17.94
C ASP A 285 9.25 -5.33 -16.75
N LEU A 286 8.86 -4.91 -15.54
CA LEU A 286 9.59 -5.23 -14.31
C LEU A 286 9.74 -6.74 -14.10
N ASN A 287 8.69 -7.51 -14.34
CA ASN A 287 8.73 -8.97 -14.19
C ASN A 287 9.53 -9.66 -15.29
N THR A 288 9.58 -9.10 -16.50
CA THR A 288 10.26 -9.73 -17.65
C THR A 288 11.74 -9.37 -17.68
N ASN A 289 12.06 -8.07 -17.61
CA ASN A 289 13.42 -7.57 -17.76
C ASN A 289 14.22 -7.59 -16.46
N TYR A 290 13.55 -7.62 -15.30
CA TYR A 290 14.20 -7.62 -13.98
C TYR A 290 13.90 -8.87 -13.14
N ASP A 291 13.49 -9.97 -13.77
CA ASP A 291 13.20 -11.26 -13.11
C ASP A 291 14.35 -11.72 -12.20
N TYR A 292 15.60 -11.52 -12.65
CA TYR A 292 16.81 -11.88 -11.91
C TYR A 292 16.96 -11.18 -10.55
N LEU A 293 16.26 -10.06 -10.34
CA LEU A 293 16.21 -9.35 -9.07
C LEU A 293 15.11 -9.88 -8.15
N LEU A 294 13.99 -10.34 -8.73
CA LEU A 294 12.80 -10.83 -8.04
C LEU A 294 12.98 -12.26 -7.50
N ASN A 295 13.57 -13.17 -8.28
CA ASN A 295 13.58 -14.61 -8.00
C ASN A 295 14.85 -15.15 -7.30
N ARG A 296 15.56 -14.32 -6.53
CA ARG A 296 16.86 -14.65 -5.90
C ARG A 296 16.81 -14.91 -4.39
#